data_AF-A0A510KG67-F1
#
_entry.id   AF-A0A510KG67-F1
#
_cell.length_a   1.000
_cell.length_b   1.000
_cell.length_c   1.000
_cell.angle_alpha   90.00
_cell.angle_beta   90.00
_cell.angle_gamma   90.00
#
_symmetry.space_group_name_H-M   'P 1'
#
loop_
_entity.id
_entity.type
_entity.pdbx_description
1 polymer ?
#
loop_
_entity_poly.entity_id
_entity_poly.type
_entity_poly.pdbx_seq_one_letter_code
_entity_poly.pdbx_strand_id
1 'polypeptide(L)'
;MKNITVEMLLENSKKIEKKDTVKVKVEELNGAVLELEVLDRMEILDILSSNSTTDKDSELIYTAGKIFKDEKLITELGCQMNPIEVVPKVLSQSTIVNISELLMKKAGWNEKFTVEEVVEEIKN
;
A
#
# COMPACT_ATOMS: atom_id res chain seq x y z
N MET A 1 -33.61 11.75 11.84
CA MET A 1 -32.54 11.35 10.92
C MET A 1 -31.79 12.61 10.51
N LYS A 2 -30.46 12.64 10.63
CA LYS A 2 -29.66 13.80 10.17
C LYS A 2 -29.47 13.66 8.66
N ASN A 3 -29.92 14.63 7.88
CA ASN A 3 -29.75 14.62 6.42
C ASN A 3 -28.30 14.97 6.09
N ILE A 4 -27.61 14.07 5.35
CA ILE A 4 -26.31 14.36 4.76
C ILE A 4 -26.54 15.27 3.55
N THR A 5 -25.85 16.41 3.48
CA THR A 5 -25.95 17.33 2.34
C THR A 5 -24.88 17.04 1.28
N VAL A 6 -25.13 17.46 0.05
CA VAL A 6 -24.19 17.30 -1.07
C VAL A 6 -22.89 18.08 -0.79
N GLU A 7 -22.94 19.21 -0.08
CA GLU A 7 -21.72 19.92 0.33
C GLU A 7 -20.86 19.10 1.27
N MET A 8 -21.45 18.32 2.20
CA MET A 8 -20.70 17.44 3.10
C MET A 8 -19.99 16.29 2.34
N LEU A 9 -20.56 15.84 1.22
CA LEU A 9 -19.93 14.85 0.35
C LEU A 9 -18.78 15.46 -0.47
N LEU A 10 -18.96 16.68 -0.96
CA LEU A 10 -17.95 17.42 -1.75
C LEU A 10 -16.79 17.95 -0.89
N GLU A 11 -17.03 18.32 0.36
CA GLU A 11 -15.95 18.65 1.31
C GLU A 11 -15.09 17.44 1.64
N ASN A 12 -15.71 16.24 1.73
CA ASN A 12 -14.95 15.00 1.86
C ASN A 12 -14.14 14.69 0.61
N SER A 13 -14.68 14.93 -0.60
CA SER A 13 -13.93 14.64 -1.83
C SER A 13 -12.68 15.52 -1.99
N LYS A 14 -12.70 16.77 -1.52
CA LYS A 14 -11.53 17.66 -1.55
C LYS A 14 -10.42 17.26 -0.57
N LYS A 15 -10.73 16.51 0.49
CA LYS A 15 -9.72 15.95 1.39
C LYS A 15 -8.99 14.74 0.79
N ILE A 16 -9.51 14.16 -0.28
CA ILE A 16 -8.96 12.95 -0.94
C ILE A 16 -7.69 13.27 -1.76
N GLU A 17 -7.49 14.51 -2.21
CA GLU A 17 -6.36 14.85 -3.11
C GLU A 17 -4.97 14.85 -2.45
N LYS A 18 -4.87 14.94 -1.11
CA LYS A 18 -3.59 14.77 -0.42
C LYS A 18 -3.50 13.36 0.13
N LYS A 19 -2.75 12.49 -0.57
CA LYS A 19 -2.35 11.20 -0.02
C LYS A 19 -1.40 11.44 1.16
N ASP A 20 -1.73 10.85 2.30
CA ASP A 20 -0.83 10.82 3.43
C ASP A 20 0.44 10.04 3.07
N THR A 21 1.55 10.39 3.70
CA THR A 21 2.83 9.68 3.54
C THR A 21 3.22 9.01 4.84
N VAL A 22 3.70 7.77 4.77
CA VAL A 22 4.36 7.08 5.88
C VAL A 22 5.87 7.18 5.72
N LYS A 23 6.57 7.48 6.82
CA LYS A 23 8.02 7.47 6.88
C LYS A 23 8.48 6.15 7.50
N VAL A 24 9.32 5.41 6.79
CA VAL A 24 9.83 4.10 7.23
C VAL A 24 11.35 4.16 7.30
N LYS A 25 11.91 3.91 8.49
CA LYS A 25 13.35 3.78 8.65
C LYS A 25 13.77 2.36 8.27
N VAL A 26 14.75 2.24 7.37
CA VAL A 26 15.25 0.96 6.86
C VAL A 26 16.70 0.80 7.28
N GLU A 27 16.97 -0.06 8.26
CA GLU A 27 18.31 -0.25 8.83
C GLU A 27 19.31 -0.82 7.81
N GLU A 28 18.88 -1.72 6.92
CA GLU A 28 19.76 -2.30 5.87
C GLU A 28 20.21 -1.27 4.82
N LEU A 29 19.55 -0.10 4.76
CA LEU A 29 19.96 1.05 3.96
C LEU A 29 20.67 2.11 4.82
N ASN A 30 21.50 1.68 5.76
CA ASN A 30 22.20 2.54 6.74
C ASN A 30 21.26 3.46 7.53
N GLY A 31 20.06 2.95 7.85
CA GLY A 31 19.04 3.71 8.58
C GLY A 31 18.36 4.81 7.75
N ALA A 32 18.42 4.75 6.43
CA ALA A 32 17.71 5.68 5.55
C ALA A 32 16.20 5.69 5.83
N VAL A 33 15.57 6.85 5.67
CA VAL A 33 14.13 7.02 5.83
C VAL A 33 13.49 7.09 4.47
N LEU A 34 12.65 6.10 4.15
CA LEU A 34 11.82 6.07 2.96
C LEU A 34 10.51 6.79 3.22
N GLU A 35 10.11 7.66 2.31
CA GLU A 35 8.78 8.28 2.31
C GLU A 35 7.90 7.57 1.28
N LEU A 36 6.84 6.91 1.77
CA LEU A 36 5.94 6.08 0.97
C LEU A 36 4.52 6.66 1.03
N GLU A 37 3.84 6.76 -0.09
CA GLU A 37 2.45 7.19 -0.13
C GLU A 37 1.54 6.10 0.45
N VAL A 38 0.58 6.49 1.29
CA VAL A 38 -0.47 5.60 1.76
C VAL A 38 -1.45 5.42 0.60
N LEU A 39 -1.47 4.20 0.06
CA LEU A 39 -2.41 3.80 -0.98
C LEU A 39 -3.81 3.65 -0.39
N ASP A 40 -4.83 3.93 -1.19
CA ASP A 40 -6.20 3.65 -0.78
C ASP A 40 -6.56 2.16 -0.91
N ARG A 41 -7.72 1.78 -0.39
CA ARG A 41 -8.17 0.37 -0.41
C ARG A 41 -8.43 -0.15 -1.83
N MET A 42 -8.88 0.68 -2.76
CA MET A 42 -9.10 0.24 -4.15
C MET A 42 -7.76 0.00 -4.83
N GLU A 43 -6.79 0.88 -4.66
CA GLU A 43 -5.44 0.71 -5.20
C GLU A 43 -4.78 -0.58 -4.69
N ILE A 44 -4.92 -0.87 -3.39
CA ILE A 44 -4.41 -2.12 -2.82
C ILE A 44 -5.17 -3.33 -3.37
N LEU A 45 -6.50 -3.27 -3.47
CA LEU A 45 -7.29 -4.37 -4.02
C LEU A 45 -6.94 -4.65 -5.49
N ASP A 46 -6.73 -3.61 -6.29
CA ASP A 46 -6.33 -3.75 -7.70
C ASP A 46 -4.98 -4.45 -7.83
N ILE A 47 -4.00 -4.12 -6.98
CA ILE A 47 -2.69 -4.78 -6.95
C ILE A 47 -2.83 -6.25 -6.51
N LEU A 48 -3.55 -6.51 -5.42
CA LEU A 48 -3.72 -7.85 -4.87
C LEU A 48 -4.52 -8.78 -5.80
N SER A 49 -5.48 -8.23 -6.54
CA SER A 49 -6.35 -8.98 -7.46
C SER A 49 -5.81 -9.09 -8.88
N SER A 50 -4.71 -8.38 -9.21
CA SER A 50 -4.14 -8.48 -10.55
C SER A 50 -3.62 -9.89 -10.81
N ASN A 51 -3.87 -10.45 -11.99
CA ASN A 51 -3.38 -11.78 -12.36
C ASN A 51 -1.89 -11.78 -12.77
N SER A 52 -1.14 -10.75 -12.37
CA SER A 52 0.30 -10.65 -12.63
C SER A 52 1.06 -11.72 -11.84
N THR A 53 2.08 -12.30 -12.47
CA THR A 53 3.02 -13.22 -11.81
C THR A 53 4.07 -12.47 -10.97
N THR A 54 3.93 -11.16 -10.81
CA THR A 54 4.82 -10.32 -10.00
C THR A 54 4.50 -10.45 -8.52
N ASP A 55 5.55 -10.36 -7.71
CA ASP A 55 5.43 -10.34 -6.25
C ASP A 55 4.58 -9.13 -5.81
N LYS A 56 3.47 -9.40 -5.13
CA LYS A 56 2.47 -8.38 -4.76
C LYS A 56 3.01 -7.38 -3.76
N ASP A 57 3.85 -7.84 -2.84
CA ASP A 57 4.48 -6.97 -1.86
C ASP A 57 5.43 -5.98 -2.55
N SER A 58 6.23 -6.46 -3.49
CA SER A 58 7.09 -5.61 -4.32
C SER A 58 6.27 -4.62 -5.16
N GLU A 59 5.16 -5.06 -5.77
CA GLU A 59 4.28 -4.20 -6.57
C GLU A 59 3.63 -3.10 -5.72
N LEU A 60 3.23 -3.43 -4.49
CA LEU A 60 2.66 -2.49 -3.52
C LEU A 60 3.68 -1.42 -3.10
N ILE A 61 4.90 -1.83 -2.75
CA ILE A 61 5.98 -0.90 -2.39
C ILE A 61 6.40 -0.05 -3.58
N TYR A 62 6.54 -0.65 -4.77
CA TYR A 62 6.88 0.08 -6.00
C TYR A 62 5.82 1.13 -6.32
N THR A 63 4.54 0.80 -6.11
CA THR A 63 3.44 1.74 -6.34
C THR A 63 3.50 2.92 -5.36
N ALA A 64 3.69 2.63 -4.06
CA ALA A 64 3.73 3.61 -2.98
C ALA A 64 5.00 4.49 -2.96
N GLY A 65 6.15 3.96 -3.38
CA GLY A 65 7.45 4.60 -3.25
C GLY A 65 7.96 5.20 -4.55
N LYS A 66 7.83 6.52 -4.70
CA LYS A 66 8.38 7.26 -5.86
C LYS A 66 9.90 7.07 -6.05
N ILE A 67 10.63 6.85 -4.96
CA ILE A 67 12.08 6.61 -4.98
C ILE A 67 12.46 5.38 -5.83
N PHE A 68 11.61 4.36 -5.89
CA PHE A 68 11.85 3.15 -6.68
C PHE A 68 11.57 3.34 -8.18
N LYS A 69 10.91 4.43 -8.55
CA LYS A 69 10.56 4.78 -9.95
C LYS A 69 11.61 5.67 -10.63
N ASP A 70 12.74 5.94 -9.97
CA ASP A 70 13.82 6.74 -10.55
C ASP A 70 14.46 6.02 -11.75
N GLU A 71 14.51 6.69 -12.89
CA GLU A 71 15.01 6.10 -14.15
C GLU A 71 16.48 5.69 -14.08
N LYS A 72 17.30 6.43 -13.31
CA LYS A 72 18.72 6.09 -13.14
C LYS A 72 18.82 4.82 -12.32
N LEU A 73 18.09 4.72 -11.22
CA LEU A 73 18.03 3.53 -10.39
C LEU A 73 17.56 2.30 -11.18
N ILE A 74 16.48 2.43 -11.97
CA ILE A 74 15.97 1.36 -12.83
C ILE A 74 17.04 0.93 -13.85
N THR A 75 17.74 1.88 -14.45
CA THR A 75 18.79 1.61 -15.45
C THR A 75 20.01 0.95 -14.84
N GLU A 76 20.50 1.46 -13.71
CA GLU A 76 21.66 0.94 -12.99
C GLU A 76 21.44 -0.49 -12.50
N LEU A 77 20.21 -0.82 -12.07
CA LEU A 77 19.82 -2.16 -11.63
C LEU A 77 19.38 -3.08 -12.78
N GLY A 78 19.33 -2.59 -14.03
CA GLY A 78 18.94 -3.38 -15.20
C GLY A 78 17.48 -3.83 -15.18
N CYS A 79 16.58 -3.01 -14.63
CA CYS A 79 15.16 -3.32 -14.45
C CYS A 79 14.26 -2.71 -15.54
N GLN A 80 14.79 -2.31 -16.70
CA GLN A 80 14.00 -1.60 -17.72
C GLN A 80 12.83 -2.41 -18.27
N MET A 81 12.97 -3.74 -18.36
CA MET A 81 11.89 -4.63 -18.83
C MET A 81 10.82 -4.90 -17.77
N ASN A 82 11.19 -4.77 -16.49
CA ASN A 82 10.30 -4.98 -15.36
C ASN A 82 10.72 -4.10 -14.16
N PRO A 83 10.26 -2.84 -14.11
CA PRO A 83 10.70 -1.89 -13.10
C PRO A 83 10.40 -2.29 -11.64
N ILE A 84 9.41 -3.16 -11.43
CA ILE A 84 9.05 -3.65 -10.08
C ILE A 84 10.22 -4.42 -9.44
N GLU A 85 11.09 -5.04 -10.25
CA GLU A 85 12.28 -5.76 -9.77
C GLU A 85 13.31 -4.88 -9.05
N VAL A 86 13.19 -3.55 -9.13
CA VAL A 86 14.01 -2.64 -8.33
C VAL A 86 13.82 -2.92 -6.84
N VAL A 87 12.60 -3.19 -6.40
CA VAL A 87 12.28 -3.39 -4.97
C VAL A 87 13.04 -4.59 -4.38
N PRO A 88 12.95 -5.83 -4.92
CA PRO A 88 13.71 -6.97 -4.42
C PRO A 88 15.22 -6.91 -4.69
N LYS A 89 15.70 -5.98 -5.52
CA LYS A 89 17.14 -5.73 -5.70
C LYS A 89 17.71 -4.73 -4.68
N VAL A 90 16.87 -3.87 -4.11
CA VAL A 90 17.26 -2.85 -3.13
C VAL A 90 17.00 -3.30 -1.69
N LEU A 91 15.93 -4.06 -1.47
CA LEU A 91 15.46 -4.46 -0.15
C LEU A 91 15.47 -5.98 0.01
N SER A 92 15.71 -6.47 1.23
CA SER A 92 15.56 -7.89 1.53
C SER A 92 14.09 -8.30 1.58
N GLN A 93 13.80 -9.58 1.32
CA GLN A 93 12.42 -10.09 1.34
C GLN A 93 11.72 -9.82 2.69
N SER A 94 12.43 -9.95 3.81
CA SER A 94 11.87 -9.64 5.13
C SER A 94 11.50 -8.17 5.28
N THR A 95 12.31 -7.26 4.74
CA THR A 95 12.00 -5.82 4.75
C THR A 95 10.80 -5.53 3.88
N ILE A 96 10.71 -6.15 2.71
CA ILE A 96 9.58 -6.01 1.77
C ILE A 96 8.27 -6.41 2.44
N VAL A 97 8.20 -7.60 3.05
CA VAL A 97 6.99 -8.06 3.76
C VAL A 97 6.58 -7.08 4.87
N ASN A 98 7.52 -6.66 5.71
CA ASN A 98 7.24 -5.74 6.82
C ASN A 98 6.74 -4.36 6.34
N ILE A 99 7.29 -3.83 5.25
CA ILE A 99 6.85 -2.57 4.66
C ILE A 99 5.45 -2.74 4.06
N SER A 100 5.21 -3.83 3.34
CA SER A 100 3.91 -4.13 2.72
C SER A 100 2.80 -4.23 3.77
N GLU A 101 3.02 -5.00 4.83
CA GLU A 101 2.08 -5.11 5.97
C GLU A 101 1.81 -3.75 6.61
N LEU A 102 2.85 -2.92 6.80
CA LEU A 102 2.69 -1.59 7.35
C LEU A 102 1.82 -0.70 6.45
N LEU A 103 2.04 -0.72 5.14
CA LEU A 103 1.27 0.06 4.17
C LEU A 103 -0.19 -0.39 4.13
N MET A 104 -0.45 -1.70 4.07
CA MET A 104 -1.80 -2.27 4.12
C MET A 104 -2.54 -1.86 5.40
N LYS A 105 -1.87 -1.97 6.56
CA LYS A 105 -2.44 -1.54 7.85
C LYS A 105 -2.75 -0.05 7.87
N LYS A 106 -1.90 0.79 7.27
CA LYS A 106 -2.12 2.25 7.17
C LYS A 106 -3.29 2.61 6.26
N ALA A 107 -3.55 1.81 5.22
CA ALA A 107 -4.74 1.92 4.38
C ALA A 107 -6.02 1.37 5.06
N GLY A 108 -5.93 0.93 6.31
CA GLY A 108 -7.03 0.33 7.05
C GLY A 108 -7.41 -1.06 6.53
N TRP A 109 -6.49 -1.74 5.84
CA TRP A 109 -6.60 -3.14 5.50
C TRP A 109 -6.12 -3.96 6.70
N ASN A 110 -7.05 -4.29 7.59
CA ASN A 110 -6.77 -5.14 8.75
C ASN A 110 -7.25 -6.57 8.42
N GLU A 111 -6.48 -7.59 8.82
CA GLU A 111 -6.78 -9.03 8.62
C GLU A 111 -8.14 -9.51 9.14
N LYS A 112 -8.87 -8.68 9.90
CA LYS A 112 -10.28 -8.93 10.18
C LYS A 112 -11.09 -8.37 9.01
N PHE A 113 -11.22 -9.17 7.96
CA PHE A 113 -12.40 -9.12 7.10
C PHE A 113 -13.62 -8.96 8.02
N THR A 114 -14.36 -7.88 7.85
CA THR A 114 -15.58 -7.54 8.59
C THR A 114 -16.70 -8.51 8.23
N VAL A 115 -16.54 -9.77 8.60
CA VAL A 115 -17.58 -10.80 8.60
C VAL A 115 -17.48 -11.47 9.96
N GLU A 116 -18.28 -11.00 10.91
CA GLU A 116 -18.58 -11.77 12.11
C GLU A 116 -19.60 -12.85 11.71
N GLU A 117 -19.33 -14.10 12.08
CA GLU A 117 -20.34 -15.15 12.06
C GLU A 117 -21.47 -14.71 13.00
N VAL A 118 -22.64 -14.38 12.43
CA VAL A 118 -23.87 -14.21 13.20
C VAL A 118 -24.29 -15.62 13.61
N VAL A 119 -23.84 -16.08 14.77
CA VAL A 119 -24.46 -17.23 15.43
C VAL A 119 -25.79 -16.72 15.98
N GLU A 120 -26.90 -17.03 15.32
CA GLU A 120 -28.22 -16.83 15.92
C GLU A 120 -28.29 -17.64 17.21
N GLU A 121 -28.32 -16.96 18.35
CA GLU A 121 -28.69 -17.59 19.61
C GLU A 121 -30.14 -18.07 19.48
N ILE A 122 -30.30 -19.39 19.33
CA ILE A 122 -31.59 -20.04 19.56
C ILE A 122 -31.95 -19.77 21.03
N LYS A 123 -32.88 -18.83 21.25
CA LYS A 123 -33.54 -18.70 22.55
C LYS A 123 -34.39 -19.96 22.76
N ASN A 124 -34.08 -20.67 23.85
CA ASN A 124 -34.75 -21.86 24.42
C ASN A 124 -36.20 -22.10 23.96
#